data_AF-A0A937VNZ4-F1
#
_entry.id   AF-A0A937VNZ4-F1
#
_cell.length_a   1.000
_cell.length_b   1.000
_cell.length_c   1.000
_cell.angle_alpha   90.00
_cell.angle_beta   90.00
_cell.angle_gamma   90.00
#
_symmetry.space_group_name_H-M   'P 1'
#
loop_
_entity.id
_entity.type
_entity.pdbx_description
1 polymer ?
#
loop_
_entity_poly.entity_id
_entity_poly.type
_entity_poly.pdbx_seq_one_letter_code
_entity_poly.pdbx_strand_id
1 'polypeptide(L)' 'MAKLKFPQKGTPGEEVLATLQSLKSGDSDYKHGRMFSLIFNAGEDVARVAEEAYTAFVVENGLSPFAFPSLLKMETEV' A
#
# COMPACT_ATOMS: atom_id res chain seq x y z
N MET A 1 8.00 28.28 1.53
CA MET A 1 6.95 27.26 1.31
C MET A 1 5.68 27.71 2.02
N ALA A 2 4.52 27.65 1.36
CA ALA A 2 3.26 28.02 1.99
C ALA A 2 2.95 27.06 3.16
N LYS A 3 2.52 27.61 4.31
CA LYS A 3 2.15 26.82 5.47
C LYS A 3 0.79 26.17 5.20
N LEU A 4 0.79 24.93 4.71
CA LEU A 4 -0.42 24.14 4.55
C LEU A 4 -1.09 23.93 5.91
N LYS A 5 -2.38 24.24 6.00
CA LYS A 5 -3.21 23.98 7.18
C LYS A 5 -4.07 22.76 6.91
N PHE A 6 -4.26 21.91 7.91
CA PHE A 6 -5.24 20.84 7.83
C PHE A 6 -6.65 21.43 7.59
N PRO A 7 -7.47 20.78 6.74
CA PRO A 7 -8.84 21.21 6.55
C PRO A 7 -9.63 21.03 7.85
N GLN A 8 -10.55 21.96 8.12
CA GLN A 8 -11.40 21.88 9.34
C GLN A 8 -12.47 20.79 9.25
N LYS A 9 -12.73 20.28 8.05
CA LYS A 9 -13.67 19.19 7.77
C LYS A 9 -12.94 18.10 6.99
N GLY A 10 -13.25 16.85 7.27
CA GLY A 10 -12.70 15.72 6.53
C GLY A 10 -13.18 15.73 5.07
N THR A 11 -12.27 15.40 4.16
CA THR A 11 -12.62 15.09 2.78
C THR A 11 -13.32 13.73 2.73
N PRO A 12 -14.43 13.56 1.99
CA PRO A 12 -15.05 12.26 1.79
C PRO A 12 -14.05 11.22 1.26
N GLY A 13 -14.12 9.98 1.75
CA GLY A 13 -13.17 8.93 1.38
C GLY A 13 -13.08 8.70 -0.12
N GLU A 14 -14.21 8.73 -0.83
CA GLU A 14 -14.26 8.59 -2.29
C GLU A 14 -13.50 9.71 -3.02
N GLU A 15 -13.59 10.94 -2.54
CA GLU A 15 -12.83 12.08 -3.10
C GLU A 15 -11.33 11.94 -2.84
N VAL A 16 -10.95 11.43 -1.67
CA VAL A 16 -9.55 11.11 -1.35
C VAL A 16 -9.03 10.05 -2.31
N LEU A 17 -9.76 8.95 -2.49
CA LEU A 17 -9.37 7.86 -3.39
C LEU A 17 -9.30 8.31 -4.84
N ALA A 18 -10.26 9.10 -5.32
CA ALA A 18 -10.25 9.65 -6.68
C ALA A 18 -9.03 10.57 -6.90
N THR A 19 -8.67 11.37 -5.89
CA THR A 19 -7.46 12.21 -5.94
C THR A 19 -6.20 11.36 -6.05
N LEU A 20 -6.08 10.31 -5.24
CA LEU A 20 -4.94 9.39 -5.28
C LEU A 20 -4.84 8.66 -6.63
N GLN A 21 -5.95 8.22 -7.20
CA GLN A 21 -5.99 7.59 -8.53
C GLN A 21 -5.58 8.58 -9.64
N SER A 22 -6.04 9.83 -9.55
CA SER A 22 -5.64 10.89 -10.49
C SER A 22 -4.14 11.16 -10.43
N LEU A 23 -3.55 11.25 -9.24
CA LEU A 23 -2.09 11.41 -9.08
C LEU A 23 -1.34 10.23 -9.70
N LYS A 24 -1.78 9.00 -9.43
CA LYS A 24 -1.20 7.77 -9.98
C LYS A 24 -1.25 7.69 -11.50
N SER A 25 -2.21 8.37 -12.15
CA SER A 25 -2.31 8.38 -13.62
C SER A 25 -1.12 9.03 -14.32
N GLY A 26 -0.34 9.84 -13.60
CA GLY A 26 0.91 10.43 -14.08
C GLY A 26 2.13 9.50 -13.97
N ASP A 27 1.99 8.32 -13.34
CA ASP A 27 3.11 7.41 -13.13
C ASP A 27 3.52 6.69 -14.43
N SER A 28 4.82 6.39 -14.54
CA SER A 28 5.36 5.59 -15.64
C SER A 28 4.76 4.18 -15.67
N ASP A 29 4.44 3.71 -16.88
CA ASP A 29 3.79 2.41 -17.09
C ASP A 29 4.77 1.23 -16.95
N TYR A 30 5.06 0.87 -15.72
CA TYR A 30 5.89 -0.30 -15.39
C TYR A 30 5.21 -1.62 -15.76
N LYS A 31 3.87 -1.65 -15.83
CA LYS A 31 3.11 -2.87 -16.10
C LYS A 31 3.39 -3.42 -17.50
N HIS A 32 3.61 -2.54 -18.47
CA HIS A 32 3.95 -2.92 -19.84
C HIS A 32 5.46 -2.81 -20.13
N GLY A 33 6.30 -3.00 -19.11
CA GLY A 33 7.76 -3.12 -19.26
C GLY A 33 8.49 -1.81 -19.57
N ARG A 34 7.88 -0.65 -19.35
CA ARG A 34 8.51 0.67 -19.64
C ARG A 34 9.34 1.23 -18.48
N MET A 35 9.81 0.37 -17.57
CA MET A 35 10.57 0.78 -16.39
C MET A 35 11.64 -0.26 -16.03
N PHE A 36 12.91 0.13 -16.08
CA PHE A 36 14.03 -0.74 -15.75
C PHE A 36 14.37 -0.67 -14.25
N SER A 37 14.58 -1.83 -13.61
CA SER A 37 15.12 -2.02 -12.25
C SER A 37 14.30 -1.49 -11.06
N LEU A 38 13.27 -0.65 -11.28
CA LEU A 38 12.54 -0.03 -10.18
C LEU A 38 11.41 -0.92 -9.62
N ILE A 39 10.72 -1.67 -10.48
CA ILE A 39 9.61 -2.54 -10.08
C ILE A 39 9.83 -3.94 -10.66
N PHE A 40 9.97 -4.93 -9.78
CA PHE A 40 10.03 -6.34 -10.12
C PHE A 40 8.61 -6.90 -10.20
N ASN A 41 7.96 -6.69 -11.35
CA ASN A 41 6.59 -7.13 -11.56
C ASN A 41 6.51 -8.66 -11.72
N ALA A 42 5.94 -9.34 -10.73
CA ALA A 42 5.77 -10.79 -10.72
C ALA A 42 4.46 -11.28 -11.38
N GLY A 43 3.61 -10.36 -11.88
CA GLY A 43 2.31 -10.70 -12.46
C GLY A 43 1.13 -10.29 -11.59
N GLU A 44 -0.07 -10.25 -12.19
CA GLU A 44 -1.30 -9.80 -11.52
C GLU A 44 -1.81 -10.78 -10.45
N ASP A 45 -1.56 -12.07 -10.62
CA ASP A 45 -1.90 -13.11 -9.66
C ASP A 45 -1.09 -12.97 -8.37
N VAL A 46 0.23 -12.80 -8.48
CA VAL A 46 1.11 -12.56 -7.32
C VAL A 46 0.79 -11.21 -6.67
N ALA A 47 0.55 -10.16 -7.46
CA ALA A 47 0.19 -8.84 -6.95
C ALA A 47 -1.11 -8.87 -6.15
N ARG A 48 -2.11 -9.64 -6.60
CA ARG A 48 -3.39 -9.81 -5.89
C ARG A 48 -3.20 -10.48 -4.53
N VAL A 49 -2.41 -11.55 -4.47
CA VAL A 49 -2.09 -12.22 -3.19
C VAL A 49 -1.39 -11.26 -2.23
N ALA A 50 -0.43 -10.47 -2.72
CA ALA A 50 0.25 -9.48 -1.91
C ALA A 50 -0.69 -8.37 -1.38
N GLU A 51 -1.62 -7.88 -2.20
CA GLU A 51 -2.62 -6.88 -1.80
C GLU A 51 -3.60 -7.41 -0.75
N GLU A 52 -4.11 -8.63 -0.95
CA GLU A 52 -5.01 -9.30 0.00
C GLU A 52 -4.30 -9.56 1.34
N ALA A 53 -3.07 -10.06 1.31
CA ALA A 53 -2.28 -10.28 2.51
C ALA A 53 -1.98 -8.97 3.25
N TYR A 54 -1.55 -7.92 2.54
CA TYR A 54 -1.31 -6.62 3.17
C TYR A 54 -2.58 -6.05 3.82
N THR A 55 -3.70 -6.09 3.11
CA THR A 55 -4.99 -5.57 3.61
C THR A 55 -5.47 -6.34 4.84
N ALA A 56 -5.25 -7.66 4.86
CA ALA A 56 -5.60 -8.51 5.99
C ALA A 56 -4.80 -8.18 7.27
N PHE A 57 -3.58 -7.63 7.12
CA PHE A 57 -2.66 -7.34 8.25
C PHE A 57 -2.32 -5.85 8.42
N VAL A 58 -3.11 -4.94 7.85
CA VAL A 58 -2.73 -3.50 7.71
C VAL A 58 -2.67 -2.74 9.03
N VAL A 59 -3.33 -3.22 10.08
CA VAL A 59 -3.41 -2.54 11.39
C VAL A 59 -2.62 -3.26 12.49
N GLU A 60 -2.25 -4.52 12.27
CA GLU A 60 -1.45 -5.31 13.20
C GLU A 60 -0.04 -4.72 13.35
N ASN A 61 0.56 -4.92 14.53
CA ASN A 61 1.82 -4.29 14.88
C ASN A 61 2.81 -5.31 15.47
N GLY A 62 3.93 -5.53 14.78
CA GLY A 62 5.01 -6.44 15.20
C GLY A 62 5.71 -6.07 16.51
N LEU A 63 5.42 -4.91 17.12
CA LEU A 63 5.99 -4.51 18.42
C LEU A 63 5.67 -5.51 19.55
N SER A 64 4.50 -6.15 19.52
CA SER A 64 4.09 -7.13 20.55
C SER A 64 3.79 -8.50 19.95
N PRO A 65 4.74 -9.46 20.03
CA PRO A 65 4.54 -10.82 19.52
C PRO A 65 3.46 -11.59 20.29
N PHE A 66 3.15 -11.17 21.53
CA PHE A 66 2.08 -11.76 22.33
C PHE A 66 0.69 -11.30 21.89
N ALA A 67 0.57 -10.06 21.40
CA ALA A 67 -0.70 -9.54 20.89
C ALA A 67 -0.98 -10.01 19.45
N PHE A 68 0.08 -10.24 18.66
CA PHE A 68 -0.02 -10.64 17.25
C PHE A 68 0.84 -11.88 16.96
N PRO A 69 0.49 -13.06 17.51
CA PRO A 69 1.25 -14.28 17.31
C PRO A 69 1.27 -14.76 15.85
N SER A 70 0.29 -14.33 15.03
CA SER A 70 0.28 -14.57 13.58
C SER A 70 1.46 -13.90 12.88
N LEU A 71 1.75 -12.64 13.22
CA LEU A 71 2.90 -11.91 12.66
C LEU A 71 4.21 -12.59 13.07
N LEU A 72 4.37 -12.92 14.36
CA LEU A 72 5.56 -13.64 14.84
C LEU A 72 5.78 -14.93 14.06
N LYS A 73 4.73 -15.74 13.89
CA LYS A 73 4.82 -17.00 13.14
C LYS A 73 5.33 -16.76 11.73
N MET A 74 4.69 -15.86 10.98
CA MET A 74 5.07 -15.54 9.60
C MET A 74 6.52 -15.04 9.52
N GLU A 75 6.93 -14.13 10.41
CA GLU A 75 8.30 -13.60 10.43
C GLU A 75 9.36 -14.67 10.73
N THR A 76 9.03 -15.70 11.51
CA THR A 76 9.96 -16.79 11.84
C THR A 76 10.01 -17.93 10.82
N GLU A 77 9.04 -18.01 9.90
CA GLU A 77 8.93 -19.07 8.90
C GLU A 77 9.50 -18.68 7.51
N VAL A 78 9.70 -17.38 7.26
CA VAL A 78 10.23 -16.83 6.00
C VAL A 78 11.75 -17.00 5.87
#